data_AF-A0A0G2AQU1-F1
#
_entry.id   AF-A0A0G2AQU1-F1
#
_cell.length_a   1.000
_cell.length_b   1.000
_cell.length_c   1.000
_cell.angle_alpha   90.00
_cell.angle_beta   90.00
_cell.angle_gamma   90.00
#
_symmetry.space_group_name_H-M   'P 1'
#
loop_
_entity.id
_entity.type
_entity.pdbx_description
1 polymer ?
#
loop_
_entity_poly.entity_id
_entity_poly.type
_entity_poly.pdbx_seq_one_letter_code
_entity_poly.pdbx_strand_id
1 'polypeptide(L)'
;MSKFSHLATVLVVVASSGFPLIASAQTGINPTYLQGYSQSIVGVINSLLVPVLIAVAFIVFLYGVYKYFILGADDEAERATGRQFTLWGIIGFVVILSVWALVYIVMTTFGLSIMAAPPTPPRL
;
A
#
# COMPACT_ATOMS: atom_id res chain seq x y z
N MET A 1 11.01 -24.97 -45.07
CA MET A 1 10.74 -23.98 -44.00
C MET A 1 9.24 -23.66 -43.83
N SER A 2 8.37 -23.87 -44.82
CA SER A 2 6.92 -23.55 -44.73
C SER A 2 6.10 -24.47 -43.80
N LYS A 3 6.44 -25.76 -43.67
CA LYS A 3 5.68 -26.72 -42.85
C LYS A 3 5.73 -26.43 -41.34
N PHE A 4 6.84 -25.86 -40.85
CA PHE A 4 6.99 -25.49 -39.44
C PHE A 4 6.13 -24.29 -39.04
N SER A 5 5.85 -23.37 -39.98
CA SER A 5 4.98 -22.21 -39.74
C SER A 5 3.51 -22.61 -39.56
N HIS A 6 3.03 -23.57 -40.36
CA HIS A 6 1.67 -24.09 -40.21
C HIS A 6 1.48 -24.88 -38.90
N LEU A 7 2.49 -25.63 -38.46
CA LEU A 7 2.44 -26.34 -37.18
C LEU A 7 2.36 -25.37 -36.00
N ALA A 8 3.13 -24.27 -36.03
CA ALA A 8 3.03 -23.21 -35.03
C ALA A 8 1.64 -22.54 -35.02
N THR A 9 1.09 -22.29 -36.21
CA THR A 9 -0.25 -21.68 -36.36
C THR A 9 -1.35 -22.59 -35.80
N VAL A 10 -1.29 -23.89 -36.07
CA VAL A 10 -2.26 -24.87 -35.54
C VAL A 10 -2.19 -24.96 -34.01
N LEU A 11 -0.99 -24.93 -33.44
CA LEU A 11 -0.79 -24.93 -31.98
C LEU A 11 -1.41 -23.69 -31.30
N VAL A 12 -1.26 -22.50 -31.91
CA VAL A 12 -1.83 -21.25 -31.40
C VAL A 12 -3.36 -21.27 -31.45
N VAL A 13 -3.96 -21.83 -32.50
CA VAL A 13 -5.43 -21.95 -32.67
C VAL A 13 -6.04 -22.95 -31.68
N VAL A 14 -5.34 -24.04 -31.38
CA VAL A 14 -5.77 -25.02 -30.36
C VAL A 14 -5.68 -24.41 -28.96
N ALA A 15 -4.61 -23.67 -28.66
CA ALA A 15 -4.44 -22.99 -27.38
C ALA A 15 -5.49 -21.88 -27.15
N SER A 16 -5.84 -21.11 -28.19
CA SER A 16 -6.85 -20.06 -28.10
C SER A 16 -8.27 -20.60 -27.95
N SER A 17 -8.53 -21.83 -28.42
CA SER A 17 -9.82 -22.53 -28.26
C SER A 17 -10.02 -23.14 -26.86
N GLY A 18 -8.92 -23.44 -26.15
CA GLY A 18 -8.95 -23.86 -24.74
C GLY A 18 -9.00 -22.70 -23.74
N PHE A 19 -8.67 -21.48 -24.19
CA PHE A 19 -8.69 -20.26 -23.39
C PHE A 19 -10.07 -19.90 -22.79
N PRO A 20 -11.20 -20.06 -23.53
CA PRO A 20 -12.53 -19.82 -22.99
C PRO A 20 -12.88 -20.77 -21.85
N LEU A 21 -12.38 -22.01 -21.85
CA LEU A 21 -12.64 -22.99 -20.80
C LEU A 21 -11.93 -22.60 -19.49
N ILE A 22 -10.72 -22.05 -19.58
CA ILE A 22 -9.96 -21.50 -18.44
C ILE A 22 -10.58 -20.18 -17.95
N ALA A 23 -11.03 -19.33 -18.87
CA ALA A 23 -11.76 -18.10 -18.54
C ALA A 23 -13.13 -18.41 -17.88
N SER A 24 -13.81 -19.48 -18.31
CA SER A 24 -15.07 -19.94 -17.70
C SER A 24 -14.89 -20.73 -16.40
N ALA A 25 -13.65 -21.10 -16.02
CA ALA A 25 -13.38 -21.59 -14.68
C ALA A 25 -13.36 -20.46 -13.64
N GLN A 26 -13.30 -19.19 -14.07
CA GLN A 26 -13.33 -18.02 -13.20
C GLN A 26 -14.76 -17.62 -12.74
N THR A 27 -15.81 -18.21 -13.32
CA THR A 27 -17.22 -17.94 -12.96
C THR A 27 -17.72 -18.77 -11.77
N GLY A 28 -17.01 -18.72 -10.64
CA GLY A 28 -17.38 -19.50 -9.45
C GLY A 28 -17.08 -18.86 -8.09
N ILE A 29 -16.30 -17.78 -8.05
CA ILE A 29 -16.13 -17.02 -6.81
C ILE A 29 -17.08 -15.84 -6.91
N ASN A 30 -18.10 -15.82 -6.06
CA ASN A 30 -18.88 -14.60 -5.80
C ASN A 30 -18.12 -13.84 -4.69
N PRO A 31 -17.27 -12.86 -5.03
CA PRO A 31 -16.42 -12.21 -4.06
C PRO A 31 -17.19 -11.22 -3.19
N THR A 32 -18.50 -11.03 -3.34
CA THR A 32 -19.27 -9.98 -2.67
C THR A 32 -19.13 -10.02 -1.15
N TYR A 33 -19.13 -11.21 -0.54
CA TYR A 33 -18.92 -11.34 0.89
C TYR A 33 -17.45 -11.10 1.29
N LEU A 34 -16.50 -11.61 0.50
CA LEU A 34 -15.06 -11.43 0.74
C LEU A 34 -14.61 -9.98 0.53
N GLN A 35 -15.22 -9.27 -0.41
CA GLN A 35 -15.02 -7.85 -0.66
C GLN A 35 -15.60 -7.01 0.48
N GLY A 36 -16.77 -7.36 1.01
CA GLY A 36 -17.34 -6.66 2.18
C GLY A 36 -16.41 -6.69 3.40
N TYR A 37 -15.85 -7.85 3.74
CA TYR A 37 -14.87 -7.96 4.83
C TYR A 37 -13.54 -7.28 4.49
N SER A 38 -13.02 -7.45 3.28
CA SER A 38 -11.78 -6.81 2.82
C SER A 38 -11.86 -5.29 2.89
N GLN A 39 -12.97 -4.69 2.40
CA GLN A 39 -13.19 -3.25 2.43
C GLN A 39 -13.37 -2.72 3.86
N SER A 40 -14.02 -3.48 4.74
CA SER A 40 -14.21 -3.09 6.14
C SER A 40 -12.88 -3.03 6.91
N ILE A 41 -12.02 -4.05 6.73
CA ILE A 41 -10.70 -4.11 7.38
C ILE A 41 -9.78 -3.00 6.85
N VAL A 42 -9.70 -2.84 5.53
CA VAL A 42 -8.90 -1.78 4.90
C VAL A 42 -9.40 -0.39 5.29
N GLY A 43 -10.72 -0.22 5.40
CA GLY A 43 -11.36 1.02 5.86
C GLY A 43 -10.95 1.41 7.28
N VAL A 44 -10.95 0.46 8.22
CA VAL A 44 -10.51 0.72 9.61
C VAL A 44 -9.02 1.06 9.67
N ILE A 45 -8.19 0.32 8.94
CA ILE A 45 -6.74 0.56 8.92
C ILE A 45 -6.44 1.97 8.36
N ASN A 46 -7.04 2.33 7.22
CA ASN A 46 -6.77 3.61 6.57
C ASN A 46 -7.40 4.80 7.30
N SER A 47 -8.60 4.64 7.86
CA SER A 47 -9.31 5.76 8.49
C SER A 47 -8.93 5.98 9.96
N LEU A 48 -8.40 4.98 10.65
CA LEU A 48 -8.09 5.07 12.08
C LEU A 48 -6.63 4.73 12.37
N LEU A 49 -6.16 3.55 11.96
CA LEU A 49 -4.83 3.07 12.36
C LEU A 49 -3.70 3.96 11.82
N VAL A 50 -3.73 4.27 10.52
CA VAL A 50 -2.68 5.09 9.89
C VAL A 50 -2.62 6.52 10.49
N PRO A 51 -3.74 7.28 10.58
CA PRO A 51 -3.73 8.59 11.22
C PRO A 51 -3.24 8.57 12.67
N VAL A 52 -3.65 7.56 13.45
CA VAL A 52 -3.23 7.41 14.85
C VAL A 52 -1.74 7.12 14.95
N LEU A 53 -1.21 6.21 14.13
CA LEU A 53 0.23 5.90 14.12
C LEU A 53 1.07 7.12 13.73
N ILE A 54 0.63 7.90 12.74
CA ILE A 54 1.29 9.16 12.37
C ILE A 54 1.25 10.16 13.52
N ALA A 55 0.09 10.31 14.19
CA ALA A 55 -0.04 11.20 15.34
C ALA A 55 0.90 10.79 16.49
N VAL A 56 0.98 9.49 16.82
CA VAL A 56 1.88 8.98 17.85
C VAL A 56 3.35 9.19 17.46
N ALA A 57 3.74 8.86 16.23
CA ALA A 57 5.09 9.08 15.73
C ALA A 57 5.48 10.57 15.80
N PHE A 58 4.54 11.46 15.47
CA PHE A 58 4.74 12.91 15.57
C PHE A 58 4.89 13.39 17.01
N ILE A 59 4.08 12.89 17.95
CA ILE A 59 4.22 13.22 19.37
C ILE A 59 5.57 12.75 19.92
N VAL A 60 5.99 11.52 19.61
CA VAL A 60 7.28 10.99 20.05
C VAL A 60 8.45 11.79 19.45
N PHE A 61 8.33 12.18 18.18
CA PHE A 61 9.29 13.05 17.53
C PHE A 61 9.39 14.42 18.23
N LEU A 62 8.26 15.09 18.45
CA LEU A 62 8.23 16.38 19.14
C LEU A 62 8.76 16.28 20.58
N TYR A 63 8.42 15.22 21.30
CA TYR A 63 8.95 14.97 22.64
C TYR A 63 10.47 14.77 22.61
N GLY A 64 11.00 14.03 21.64
CA GLY A 64 12.44 13.87 21.44
C GLY A 64 13.15 15.19 21.17
N VAL A 65 12.59 16.03 20.29
CA VAL A 65 13.11 17.37 19.96
C VAL A 65 13.06 18.29 21.18
N TYR A 66 11.92 18.34 21.87
CA TYR A 66 11.76 19.10 23.11
C TYR A 66 12.79 18.67 24.15
N LYS A 67 12.95 17.37 24.36
CA LYS A 67 13.91 16.82 25.32
C LYS A 67 15.36 17.13 24.91
N TYR A 68 15.68 17.06 23.63
CA TYR A 68 17.02 17.34 23.13
C TYR A 68 17.41 18.82 23.26
N PHE A 69 16.50 19.75 22.94
CA PHE A 69 16.80 21.18 22.88
C PHE A 69 16.49 21.96 24.16
N ILE A 70 15.46 21.58 24.92
CA ILE A 70 15.05 22.30 26.13
C ILE A 70 15.72 21.68 27.36
N LEU A 71 15.51 20.39 27.59
CA LEU A 71 16.02 19.69 28.79
C LEU A 71 17.51 19.34 28.65
N GLY A 72 17.95 19.00 27.45
CA GLY A 72 19.34 18.73 27.14
C GLY A 72 20.22 19.98 26.94
N ALA A 73 19.77 21.18 27.31
CA ALA A 73 20.59 22.39 27.13
C ALA A 73 21.89 22.32 27.97
N ASP A 74 21.81 21.83 29.20
CA ASP A 74 22.92 21.75 30.15
C ASP A 74 23.27 20.31 30.58
N ASP A 75 22.54 19.30 30.09
CA ASP A 75 22.73 17.89 30.46
C ASP A 75 22.88 16.98 29.22
N GLU A 76 24.08 16.42 29.06
CA GLU A 76 24.43 15.53 27.94
C GLU A 76 23.62 14.20 27.95
N ALA A 77 23.22 13.71 29.13
CA ALA A 77 22.42 12.49 29.23
C ALA A 77 21.01 12.70 28.68
N GLU A 78 20.42 13.87 28.94
CA GLU A 78 19.11 14.25 28.43
C GLU A 78 19.16 14.52 26.91
N ARG A 79 20.29 15.07 26.40
CA ARG A 79 20.54 15.15 24.94
C ARG A 79 20.64 13.80 24.29
N ALA A 80 21.39 12.85 24.86
CA ALA A 80 21.50 11.51 24.31
C ALA A 80 20.12 10.85 24.21
N THR A 81 19.32 11.00 25.27
CA THR A 81 17.96 10.46 25.35
C THR A 81 17.01 11.14 24.36
N GLY A 82 17.03 12.47 24.25
CA GLY A 82 16.20 13.22 23.29
C GLY A 82 16.52 12.88 21.83
N ARG A 83 17.80 12.68 21.51
CA ARG A 83 18.24 12.22 20.19
C ARG A 83 17.69 10.83 19.89
N GLN A 84 17.74 9.92 20.85
CA GLN A 84 17.18 8.57 20.70
C GLN A 84 15.67 8.62 20.44
N PHE A 85 14.90 9.39 21.22
CA PHE A 85 13.45 9.54 20.99
C PHE A 85 13.12 10.14 19.62
N THR A 86 13.89 11.13 19.18
CA THR A 86 13.72 11.74 17.85
C THR A 86 13.96 10.71 16.74
N LEU A 87 15.01 9.89 16.87
CA LEU A 87 15.30 8.80 15.93
C LEU A 87 14.18 7.75 15.90
N TRP A 88 13.64 7.36 17.06
CA TRP A 88 12.50 6.45 17.12
C TRP A 88 11.26 7.03 16.41
N GLY A 89 11.01 8.33 16.55
CA GLY A 89 9.94 9.03 15.80
C GLY A 89 10.16 8.97 14.28
N ILE A 90 11.38 9.25 13.81
CA ILE A 90 11.74 9.18 12.38
C ILE A 90 11.60 7.76 11.84
N ILE A 91 12.08 6.76 12.57
CA ILE A 91 11.93 5.35 12.20
C ILE A 91 10.44 5.00 12.06
N GLY A 92 9.60 5.46 13.00
CA GLY A 92 8.15 5.31 12.93
C GLY A 92 7.56 5.87 11.63
N PHE A 93 7.96 7.08 11.24
CA PHE A 93 7.52 7.67 9.96
C PHE A 93 7.98 6.86 8.75
N VAL A 94 9.24 6.43 8.72
CA VAL A 94 9.79 5.63 7.61
C VAL A 94 9.03 4.31 7.47
N VAL A 95 8.69 3.64 8.57
CA VAL A 95 7.93 2.38 8.52
C VAL A 95 6.53 2.61 7.95
N ILE A 96 5.82 3.64 8.40
CA ILE A 96 4.47 3.95 7.91
C ILE A 96 4.51 4.28 6.40
N LEU A 97 5.46 5.10 5.97
CA LEU A 97 5.63 5.46 4.56
C LEU A 97 6.08 4.27 3.70
N SER A 98 6.95 3.40 4.23
CA SER A 98 7.43 2.20 3.54
C SER A 98 6.29 1.24 3.21
N VAL A 99 5.34 1.05 4.14
CA VAL A 99 4.15 0.23 3.89
C VAL A 99 3.30 0.83 2.76
N TRP A 100 3.05 2.14 2.77
CA TRP A 100 2.29 2.80 1.70
C TRP A 100 3.00 2.79 0.34
N ALA A 101 4.32 2.98 0.33
CA ALA A 101 5.13 2.88 -0.88
C ALA A 101 5.08 1.47 -1.48
N LEU A 102 5.17 0.44 -0.63
CA LEU A 102 5.07 -0.96 -1.06
C LEU A 102 3.67 -1.27 -1.60
N VAL A 103 2.61 -0.84 -0.92
CA VAL A 103 1.23 -0.98 -1.41
C VAL A 103 1.09 -0.35 -2.79
N TYR A 104 1.61 0.86 -2.99
CA TYR A 104 1.58 1.54 -4.28
C TYR A 104 2.33 0.78 -5.38
N ILE A 105 3.53 0.25 -5.10
CA ILE A 105 4.30 -0.54 -6.07
C ILE A 105 3.55 -1.82 -6.45
N VAL A 106 2.95 -2.51 -5.48
CA VAL A 106 2.16 -3.73 -5.73
C VAL A 106 0.94 -3.38 -6.59
N MET A 107 0.19 -2.34 -6.24
CA MET A 107 -0.98 -1.92 -7.01
C MET A 107 -0.64 -1.54 -8.45
N THR A 108 0.45 -0.78 -8.66
CA THR A 108 0.89 -0.35 -10.00
C THR A 108 1.44 -1.52 -10.82
N THR A 109 2.16 -2.45 -10.20
CA THR A 109 2.73 -3.63 -10.87
C THR A 109 1.65 -4.59 -11.36
N PHE A 110 0.57 -4.76 -10.60
CA PHE A 110 -0.55 -5.62 -10.97
C PHE A 110 -1.70 -4.88 -11.68
N GLY A 111 -1.53 -3.59 -12.00
CA GLY A 111 -2.52 -2.79 -12.73
C GLY A 111 -3.83 -2.57 -11.98
N LEU A 112 -3.80 -2.62 -10.64
CA LEU A 112 -4.98 -2.38 -9.79
C LEU A 112 -5.26 -0.87 -9.79
N SER A 113 -6.24 -0.44 -10.60
CA SER A 113 -6.56 0.97 -10.81
C SER A 113 -6.91 1.69 -9.50
N ILE A 114 -6.18 2.76 -9.21
CA ILE A 114 -6.56 3.75 -8.19
C ILE A 114 -7.69 4.58 -8.81
N MET A 115 -8.94 4.14 -8.64
CA MET A 115 -10.11 4.94 -9.01
C MET A 115 -10.30 6.09 -8.01
N ALA A 116 -9.31 6.97 -7.88
CA ALA A 116 -9.57 8.34 -7.47
C ALA A 116 -10.16 9.04 -8.69
N ALA A 117 -11.44 8.76 -8.99
CA ALA A 117 -12.17 9.51 -9.99
C ALA A 117 -12.07 11.01 -9.62
N PRO A 118 -11.62 11.89 -10.52
CA PRO A 118 -11.60 13.32 -10.26
C PRO A 118 -13.00 13.76 -9.80
N PRO A 119 -13.13 14.60 -8.75
CA PRO A 119 -14.42 15.12 -8.33
C PRO A 119 -15.08 15.79 -9.54
N THR A 120 -16.25 15.29 -9.92
CA THR A 120 -17.00 15.85 -11.04
C THR A 120 -17.46 17.26 -10.67
N PRO A 121 -17.25 18.26 -11.55
CA PRO A 121 -17.71 19.61 -11.27
C PRO A 121 -19.26 19.64 -11.13
N PRO A 122 -19.80 20.43 -10.20
CA PRO A 122 -21.24 20.57 -10.03
C PRO A 122 -21.90 21.05 -11.33
N ARG A 123 -22.90 20.31 -11.79
CA ARG A 123 -23.80 20.74 -12.86
C ARG A 123 -24.82 21.72 -12.29
N LEU A 124 -24.75 22.97 -12.73
CA LEU A 124 -25.82 23.96 -12.58
C LEU A 124 -26.95 23.66 -13.59
#